data_AF-A0A1C8DV64-F1
#
_entry.id   AF-A0A1C8DV64-F1
#
_cell.length_a   1.000
_cell.length_b   1.000
_cell.length_c   1.000
_cell.angle_alpha   90.00
_cell.angle_beta   90.00
_cell.angle_gamma   90.00
#
_symmetry.space_group_name_H-M   'P 1'
#
loop_
_entity.id
_entity.type
_entity.pdbx_description
1 polymer ?
#
loop_
_entity_poly.entity_id
_entity_poly.type
_entity_poly.pdbx_seq_one_letter_code
_entity_poly.pdbx_strand_id
1 'polypeptide(L)' 'MTIMTIISFTILLSLMILSAHTPLSLGCGILLLSMLGTLTIATLKSSWLAMFIFLVYIGGLLTLFMYFTA' A
#
# COMPACT_ATOMS: atom_id res chain seq x y z
N MET A 1 -16.67 -12.64 -3.83
CA MET A 1 -17.12 -11.29 -3.41
C MET A 1 -16.00 -10.47 -2.80
N THR A 2 -15.13 -11.07 -1.97
CA THR A 2 -14.01 -10.40 -1.29
C THR A 2 -12.93 -9.81 -2.23
N ILE A 3 -12.55 -10.49 -3.32
CA ILE A 3 -11.53 -9.98 -4.26
C ILE A 3 -12.03 -8.71 -4.98
N MET A 4 -13.29 -8.70 -5.41
CA MET A 4 -13.87 -7.56 -6.11
C MET A 4 -13.95 -6.32 -5.21
N THR A 5 -14.26 -6.51 -3.92
CA THR A 5 -14.25 -5.42 -2.93
C THR A 5 -12.84 -4.91 -2.63
N ILE A 6 -11.82 -5.78 -2.65
CA ILE A 6 -10.43 -5.33 -2.47
C ILE A 6 -10.00 -4.49 -3.67
N ILE A 7 -10.33 -4.91 -4.90
CA ILE A 7 -9.99 -4.16 -6.12
C ILE A 7 -10.68 -2.80 -6.13
N SER A 8 -11.98 -2.71 -5.84
CA SER A 8 -12.68 -1.42 -5.78
C SER A 8 -12.08 -0.48 -4.73
N PHE A 9 -11.66 -1.03 -3.58
CA PHE A 9 -11.01 -0.26 -2.53
C PHE A 9 -9.60 0.22 -2.93
N THR A 10 -8.82 -0.59 -3.65
CA THR A 10 -7.51 -0.15 -4.19
C THR A 10 -7.64 1.02 -5.16
N ILE A 11 -8.67 1.02 -6.01
CA ILE A 11 -8.93 2.10 -6.96
C ILE A 11 -9.29 3.39 -6.22
N LEU A 12 -10.21 3.32 -5.24
CA LEU A 12 -10.59 4.46 -4.40
C LEU A 12 -9.38 5.06 -3.67
N LEU A 13 -8.54 4.22 -3.08
CA LEU A 13 -7.36 4.68 -2.36
C LEU A 13 -6.35 5.38 -3.30
N SER A 14 -6.16 4.85 -4.51
CA SER A 14 -5.28 5.46 -5.51
C SER A 14 -5.75 6.85 -5.93
N LEU A 15 -7.07 7.07 -6.02
CA LEU A 15 -7.65 8.38 -6.29
C LEU A 15 -7.48 9.34 -5.11
N MET A 16 -7.59 8.85 -3.87
CA MET A 16 -7.33 9.68 -2.67
C MET A 16 -5.88 10.15 -2.59
N ILE A 17 -4.92 9.31 -2.98
CA ILE A 17 -3.49 9.68 -3.01
C ILE A 17 -3.26 10.86 -3.96
N LEU A 18 -3.99 10.92 -5.08
CA LEU A 18 -3.88 12.04 -6.03
C LEU A 18 -4.29 13.39 -5.43
N SER A 19 -5.19 13.39 -4.44
CA SER A 19 -5.67 14.59 -3.75
C SER A 19 -4.86 14.97 -2.50
N ALA A 20 -3.80 14.23 -2.17
CA ALA A 20 -3.02 14.48 -0.95
C ALA A 20 -2.09 15.70 -1.11
N HIS A 21 -2.23 16.67 -0.21
CA HIS A 21 -1.44 17.92 -0.24
C HIS A 21 -0.21 17.90 0.66
N THR A 22 -0.11 16.94 1.59
CA THR A 22 1.05 16.83 2.49
C THR A 22 1.84 15.57 2.19
N PRO A 23 3.19 15.62 2.30
CA PRO A 23 4.02 14.43 2.14
C PRO A 23 3.61 13.36 3.15
N LEU A 24 3.21 13.77 4.37
CA LEU A 24 2.73 12.87 5.42
C LEU A 24 1.44 12.09 5.00
N SER A 25 0.52 12.77 4.32
CA SER A 25 -0.69 12.16 3.77
C SER A 25 -0.37 11.19 2.62
N LEU A 26 0.56 11.57 1.75
CA LEU A 26 0.98 10.74 0.61
C LEU A 26 1.54 9.39 1.07
N GLY A 27 2.50 9.36 2.01
CA GLY A 27 3.05 8.06 2.41
C GLY A 27 2.12 7.23 3.27
N CYS A 28 1.23 7.84 4.06
CA CYS A 28 0.15 7.08 4.70
C CYS A 28 -0.74 6.39 3.65
N GLY A 29 -1.08 7.10 2.57
CA GLY A 29 -1.80 6.54 1.43
C GLY A 29 -1.04 5.41 0.73
N ILE A 30 0.26 5.59 0.45
CA ILE A 30 1.08 4.57 -0.21
C ILE A 30 1.24 3.33 0.69
N LEU A 31 1.39 3.49 2.01
CA LEU A 31 1.44 2.37 2.96
C LEU A 31 0.14 1.56 2.93
N LEU A 32 -1.01 2.24 3.00
CA LEU A 32 -2.33 1.58 2.87
C LEU A 32 -2.49 0.88 1.51
N LEU A 33 -1.96 1.47 0.43
CA LEU A 33 -2.03 0.88 -0.91
C LEU A 33 -1.19 -0.40 -0.98
N SER A 34 0.00 -0.40 -0.37
CA SER A 34 0.88 -1.56 -0.30
C SER A 34 0.30 -2.71 0.54
N MET A 35 -0.41 -2.39 1.63
CA MET A 35 -1.13 -3.36 2.45
C MET A 35 -2.24 -4.05 1.63
N LEU A 36 -3.02 -3.28 0.88
CA LEU A 36 -4.07 -3.85 0.03
C LEU A 36 -3.48 -4.64 -1.14
N GLY A 37 -2.39 -4.16 -1.74
CA GLY A 37 -1.68 -4.86 -2.82
C GLY A 37 -1.07 -6.19 -2.37
N THR A 38 -0.52 -6.26 -1.16
CA THR A 38 -0.03 -7.52 -0.60
C THR A 38 -1.17 -8.47 -0.27
N LEU A 39 -2.31 -7.96 0.20
CA LEU A 39 -3.52 -8.76 0.43
C LEU A 39 -4.09 -9.35 -0.89
N THR A 40 -4.08 -8.61 -2.00
CA THR A 40 -4.49 -9.16 -3.31
C THR A 40 -3.55 -10.26 -3.78
N ILE A 41 -2.23 -10.08 -3.61
CA ILE A 41 -1.24 -11.08 -4.01
C ILE A 41 -1.31 -12.33 -3.13
N ALA A 42 -1.53 -12.17 -1.83
CA ALA A 42 -1.70 -13.27 -0.88
C ALA A 42 -2.91 -14.14 -1.23
N THR A 43 -4.00 -13.51 -1.69
CA THR A 43 -5.24 -14.20 -2.05
C THR A 43 -5.23 -14.81 -3.44
N LEU A 44 -4.47 -14.26 -4.40
CA LEU A 44 -4.47 -14.72 -5.81
C LEU A 44 -3.30 -15.62 -6.20
N LYS A 45 -2.13 -15.47 -5.56
CA LYS A 45 -0.89 -16.14 -6.00
C LYS A 45 -0.30 -17.01 -4.92
N SER A 46 0.34 -16.39 -3.93
CA SER A 46 1.06 -17.08 -2.86
C SER A 46 1.28 -16.13 -1.69
N SER A 47 0.95 -16.59 -0.48
CA SER A 47 1.19 -15.87 0.76
C SER A 47 2.68 -15.61 1.00
N TRP A 48 3.55 -16.50 0.53
CA TRP A 48 5.01 -16.35 0.65
C TRP A 48 5.53 -15.16 -0.15
N LEU A 49 5.08 -15.00 -1.40
CA LEU A 49 5.42 -13.84 -2.24
C LEU A 49 4.88 -12.54 -1.62
N ALA A 50 3.63 -12.57 -1.12
CA ALA A 50 3.02 -11.41 -0.48
C ALA A 50 3.81 -10.93 0.75
N MET A 51 4.39 -11.86 1.52
CA MET A 51 5.19 -11.53 2.70
C MET A 51 6.48 -10.78 2.33
N PHE A 52 7.16 -11.18 1.25
CA PHE A 52 8.34 -10.44 0.77
C PHE A 52 7.99 -9.04 0.28
N ILE A 53 6.89 -8.92 -0.47
CA ILE A 53 6.45 -7.62 -0.97
C ILE A 53 6.07 -6.71 0.20
N PHE A 54 5.39 -7.25 1.22
CA PHE A 54 5.09 -6.50 2.45
C PHE A 54 6.37 -5.99 3.12
N LEU A 55 7.37 -6.84 3.33
CA LEU A 55 8.63 -6.46 3.98
C LEU A 55 9.39 -5.38 3.21
N VAL A 56 9.50 -5.52 1.89
CA VAL A 56 10.24 -4.57 1.05
C VAL A 56 9.50 -3.25 0.93
N TYR A 57 8.19 -3.28 0.67
CA TYR A 57 7.42 -2.07 0.43
C TYR A 57 7.16 -1.31 1.73
N ILE A 58 6.72 -1.99 2.79
CA ILE A 58 6.40 -1.34 4.06
C ILE A 58 7.68 -0.95 4.79
N GLY A 59 8.67 -1.84 4.87
CA GLY A 59 9.96 -1.53 5.48
C GLY A 59 10.70 -0.41 4.74
N GLY A 60 10.83 -0.53 3.42
CA GLY A 60 11.58 0.44 2.59
C GLY A 60 10.91 1.82 2.49
N LEU A 61 9.58 1.86 2.37
CA LEU A 61 8.87 3.14 2.30
C LEU A 61 8.76 3.84 3.64
N LEU A 62 8.68 3.12 4.78
CA LEU A 62 8.73 3.75 6.10
C LEU A 62 10.07 4.46 6.35
N THR A 63 11.18 3.86 5.93
CA THR A 63 12.49 4.53 6.01
C THR A 63 12.53 5.78 5.14
N LEU A 64 12.05 5.70 3.90
CA LEU A 64 12.01 6.85 2.99
C LEU A 64 11.14 7.97 3.56
N PHE A 65 10.05 7.62 4.27
CA PHE A 65 9.20 8.57 4.96
C PHE A 65 9.89 9.28 6.12
N MET A 66 10.60 8.52 6.95
CA MET A 66 11.35 9.05 8.08
C MET A 66 12.41 10.07 7.62
N TYR A 67 13.01 9.84 6.45
CA TYR A 67 13.96 10.78 5.84
C TYR A 67 13.33 12.08 5.31
N PHE A 68 12.06 12.08 4.87
CA PHE A 68 11.39 13.31 4.43
C PHE A 68 10.81 14.14 5.58
N THR A 69 10.66 13.55 6.77
CA THR A 69 10.20 14.24 7.99
C THR A 69 11.34 14.80 8.86
N ALA A 70 12.58 14.35 8.64
CA ALA A 70 13.77 14.80 9.35
C ALA A 70 14.42 16.00 8.64
#